data_AF-A0A979G350-F1
#
_entry.id   AF-A0A979G350-F1
#
_cell.length_a   1.000
_cell.length_b   1.000
_cell.length_c   1.000
_cell.angle_alpha   90.00
_cell.angle_beta   90.00
_cell.angle_gamma   90.00
#
_symmetry.space_group_name_H-M   'P 1'
#
loop_
_entity.id
_entity.type
_entity.pdbx_description
1 polymer ?
#
loop_
_entity_poly.entity_id
_entity_poly.type
_entity_poly.pdbx_seq_one_letter_code
_entity_poly.pdbx_strand_id
1 'polypeptide(L)'
;MTPRKTQNERKVSTYRPFSKITSHIDPMVLYTFLSLLVISIVLLAFQASNREVCTDAAIVLASQQRAGKSTTFTAGEVITFRADLKGGGVAGVNWDFGDSTASAPGVQVYHAFSKAGIYTVILHRGKCDWRQEVIVINAAPERAPDTRGDIYPVIEGPEEVFIGRPVTFTNHTPGATSWSWQLLQPNAEVHSGNSVKYTFGSPGERILSLIVNGDSSKMVTKRISVFDAAPQRPRNDHFDPIPFPEDPKPVDPNAGAAPVPDKPKTPSVSDDEFKFFLTQVVDKQKSASDFSPYLCDNMNARVLLNDKDTDTFAHFCSRIRGKKRFKIELVNLIKDQNGCVKEIRVRYDRKFLGIF
;
A
#
# COMPACT_ATOMS: atom_id res chain seq x y z
N MET A 1 25.06 -7.77 -122.36
CA MET A 1 25.02 -8.58 -121.13
C MET A 1 26.13 -8.11 -120.20
N THR A 2 25.78 -7.34 -119.18
CA THR A 2 26.68 -6.86 -118.13
C THR A 2 26.33 -7.55 -116.82
N PRO A 3 27.31 -8.03 -116.03
CA PRO A 3 27.03 -8.72 -114.79
C PRO A 3 26.68 -7.74 -113.66
N ARG A 4 25.76 -8.20 -112.82
CA ARG A 4 25.12 -7.51 -111.70
C ARG A 4 26.10 -7.39 -110.54
N LYS A 5 26.43 -6.17 -110.10
CA LYS A 5 27.28 -5.90 -108.93
C LYS A 5 26.44 -5.95 -107.64
N THR A 6 27.04 -6.55 -106.62
CA THR A 6 26.45 -7.00 -105.36
C THR A 6 25.95 -5.89 -104.46
N GLN A 7 24.78 -6.16 -103.86
CA GLN A 7 24.13 -5.42 -102.80
C GLN A 7 24.87 -5.69 -101.47
N ASN A 8 25.35 -4.63 -100.81
CA ASN A 8 25.52 -4.46 -99.35
C ASN A 8 26.74 -3.61 -99.01
N GLU A 9 26.53 -2.31 -98.79
CA GLU A 9 27.29 -1.58 -97.78
C GLU A 9 26.44 -0.42 -97.27
N ARG A 10 25.68 -0.72 -96.21
CA ARG A 10 24.87 0.27 -95.51
C ARG A 10 25.85 1.16 -94.74
N LYS A 11 26.18 2.34 -95.28
CA LYS A 11 26.91 3.38 -94.53
C LYS A 11 26.10 3.72 -93.28
N VAL A 12 26.52 3.19 -92.14
CA VAL A 12 26.03 3.61 -90.84
C VAL A 12 26.62 5.00 -90.59
N SER A 13 25.87 6.03 -90.95
CA SER A 13 26.16 7.39 -90.53
C SER A 13 25.86 7.46 -89.03
N THR A 14 26.91 7.36 -88.21
CA THR A 14 26.83 7.70 -86.78
C THR A 14 26.52 9.18 -86.68
N TYR A 15 25.23 9.50 -86.57
CA TYR A 15 24.74 10.81 -86.22
C TYR A 15 25.18 11.13 -84.78
N ARG A 16 26.14 12.05 -84.63
CA ARG A 16 26.46 12.67 -83.33
C ARG A 16 25.56 13.90 -83.17
N PRO A 17 24.50 13.83 -82.34
CA PRO A 17 23.47 14.88 -82.27
C PRO A 17 23.96 16.24 -81.75
N PHE A 18 25.19 16.35 -81.23
CA PHE A 18 25.65 17.54 -80.50
C PHE A 18 26.64 18.46 -81.24
N SER A 19 26.99 18.20 -82.51
CA SER A 19 28.07 18.97 -83.18
C SER A 19 27.71 20.39 -83.63
N LYS A 20 26.42 20.79 -83.60
CA LYS A 20 25.98 22.10 -84.12
C LYS A 20 25.66 23.17 -83.06
N ILE A 21 25.68 22.84 -81.77
CA ILE A 21 25.40 23.80 -80.69
C ILE A 21 26.68 24.53 -80.25
N THR A 22 27.86 23.96 -80.53
CA THR A 22 29.15 24.45 -80.03
C THR A 22 29.85 25.47 -80.93
N SER A 23 29.28 25.86 -82.08
CA SER A 23 29.98 26.77 -83.02
C SER A 23 29.83 28.26 -82.70
N HIS A 24 28.87 28.65 -81.85
CA HIS A 24 28.58 30.05 -81.51
C HIS A 24 28.78 30.37 -80.01
N ILE A 25 29.21 29.40 -79.21
CA ILE A 25 29.37 29.54 -77.76
C ILE A 25 30.84 29.34 -77.45
N ASP A 26 31.42 30.30 -76.72
CA ASP A 26 32.80 30.22 -76.27
C ASP A 26 33.00 28.93 -75.45
N PRO A 27 33.97 28.07 -75.80
CA PRO A 27 34.26 26.84 -75.06
C PRO A 27 34.53 27.10 -73.57
N MET A 28 35.10 28.24 -73.19
CA MET A 28 35.30 28.59 -71.78
C MET A 28 33.96 28.72 -71.03
N VAL A 29 32.95 29.30 -71.67
CA VAL A 29 31.60 29.42 -71.10
C VAL A 29 30.95 28.04 -70.94
N LEU A 30 31.15 27.14 -71.90
CA LEU A 30 30.64 25.76 -71.79
C LEU A 30 31.29 25.01 -70.61
N TYR A 31 32.60 25.18 -70.41
CA TYR A 31 33.31 24.56 -69.29
C TYR A 31 32.88 25.13 -67.94
N THR A 32 32.60 26.44 -67.83
CA THR A 32 32.08 27.01 -66.59
C THR A 32 30.66 26.53 -66.29
N PHE A 33 29.77 26.44 -67.29
CA PHE A 33 28.44 25.86 -67.09
C PHE A 33 28.49 24.39 -66.70
N LEU A 34 29.38 23.59 -67.31
CA LEU A 34 29.56 22.18 -66.95
C LEU A 34 30.11 22.05 -65.51
N SER A 35 31.08 22.89 -65.14
CA SER A 35 31.64 22.93 -63.78
C SER A 35 30.56 23.27 -62.74
N LEU A 36 29.75 24.30 -62.99
CA LEU A 36 28.65 24.68 -62.10
C LEU A 36 27.58 23.59 -62.00
N LEU A 37 27.27 22.90 -63.10
CA LEU A 37 26.34 21.77 -63.11
C LEU A 37 26.87 20.61 -62.25
N VAL A 38 28.15 20.26 -62.39
CA VAL A 38 28.79 19.21 -61.58
C VAL A 38 28.79 19.59 -60.10
N ILE A 39 29.15 20.84 -59.76
CA ILE A 39 29.11 21.33 -58.38
C ILE A 39 27.68 21.26 -57.83
N SER A 40 26.67 21.67 -58.60
CA SER A 40 25.27 21.59 -58.21
C SER A 40 24.82 20.14 -57.95
N ILE A 41 25.20 19.19 -58.81
CA ILE A 41 24.88 17.76 -58.64
C ILE A 41 25.55 17.21 -57.38
N VAL A 42 26.81 17.56 -57.12
CA VAL A 42 27.53 17.14 -55.90
C VAL A 42 26.85 17.70 -54.65
N LEU A 43 26.45 18.97 -54.66
CA LEU A 43 25.71 19.58 -53.55
C LEU A 43 24.34 18.91 -53.32
N LEU A 44 23.62 18.59 -54.39
CA LEU A 44 22.33 17.88 -54.31
C LEU A 44 22.51 16.42 -53.83
N ALA A 45 23.54 15.72 -54.30
CA ALA A 45 23.85 14.36 -53.85
C ALA A 45 24.25 14.35 -52.36
N PHE A 46 25.05 15.33 -51.93
CA PHE A 46 25.40 15.51 -50.52
C PHE A 46 24.17 15.83 -49.67
N GLN A 47 23.29 16.71 -50.15
CA GLN A 47 22.04 17.05 -49.47
C GLN A 47 21.08 15.84 -49.39
N ALA A 48 21.00 15.03 -50.45
CA ALA A 48 20.15 13.83 -50.50
C ALA A 48 20.69 12.73 -49.59
N SER A 49 22.01 12.50 -49.56
CA SER A 49 22.64 11.50 -48.69
C SER A 49 22.53 11.83 -47.20
N ASN A 50 22.33 13.10 -46.85
CA ASN A 50 22.21 13.55 -45.46
C ASN A 50 20.77 13.54 -44.92
N ARG A 51 19.77 13.16 -45.72
CA ARG A 51 18.38 13.02 -45.24
C ARG A 51 18.23 11.71 -44.46
N GLU A 52 18.20 11.81 -43.13
CA GLU A 52 17.74 10.73 -42.27
C GLU A 52 16.20 10.66 -42.35
N VAL A 53 15.65 9.50 -42.69
CA VAL A 53 14.21 9.27 -42.66
C VAL A 53 13.80 9.07 -41.20
N CYS A 54 13.21 10.09 -40.58
CA CYS A 54 12.65 9.96 -39.24
C CYS A 54 11.43 9.03 -39.30
N THR A 55 11.49 7.89 -38.61
CA THR A 55 10.33 7.02 -38.38
C THR A 55 9.36 7.68 -37.40
N ASP A 56 8.06 7.43 -37.53
CA ASP A 56 7.07 7.93 -36.57
C ASP A 56 7.41 7.48 -35.14
N ALA A 57 7.48 8.46 -34.24
CA ALA A 57 7.63 8.25 -32.81
C ALA A 57 6.55 9.03 -32.06
N ALA A 58 6.02 8.43 -30.99
CA ALA A 58 5.07 9.09 -30.10
C ALA A 58 5.66 9.24 -28.71
N ILE A 59 5.42 10.40 -28.08
CA ILE A 59 5.77 10.65 -26.68
C ILE A 59 4.55 10.25 -25.85
N VAL A 60 4.71 9.22 -25.02
CA VAL A 60 3.66 8.75 -24.12
C VAL A 60 3.93 9.28 -22.73
N LEU A 61 2.94 9.98 -22.16
CA LEU A 61 2.98 10.57 -20.83
C LEU A 61 2.09 9.77 -19.88
N ALA A 62 2.58 9.49 -18.68
CA ALA A 62 1.79 8.85 -17.63
C ALA A 62 2.18 9.37 -16.24
N SER A 63 1.20 9.41 -15.33
CA SER A 63 1.43 9.65 -13.91
C SER A 63 0.54 8.72 -13.08
N GLN A 64 0.90 8.53 -11.80
CA GLN A 64 0.07 7.84 -10.81
C GLN A 64 -1.35 8.40 -10.73
N GLN A 65 -1.52 9.72 -10.90
CA GLN A 65 -2.82 10.40 -10.80
C GLN A 65 -3.58 10.41 -12.13
N ARG A 66 -2.90 10.18 -13.26
CA ARG A 66 -3.47 10.31 -14.61
C ARG A 66 -2.85 9.32 -15.59
N ALA A 67 -3.66 8.36 -16.05
CA ALA A 67 -3.24 7.40 -17.06
C ALA A 67 -3.54 7.90 -18.49
N GLY A 68 -2.48 8.17 -19.26
CA GLY A 68 -2.40 7.83 -20.68
C GLY A 68 -2.90 8.81 -21.74
N LYS A 69 -3.53 9.95 -21.39
CA LYS A 69 -3.95 10.96 -22.40
C LYS A 69 -3.96 12.41 -21.91
N SER A 70 -3.56 12.66 -20.67
CA SER A 70 -3.51 14.03 -20.16
C SER A 70 -2.15 14.64 -20.49
N THR A 71 -2.16 15.84 -21.06
CA THR A 71 -0.98 16.71 -21.15
C THR A 71 -0.93 17.70 -19.99
N THR A 72 -1.83 17.58 -19.00
CA THR A 72 -1.94 18.50 -17.86
C THR A 72 -1.62 17.77 -16.56
N PHE A 73 -0.65 18.28 -15.82
CA PHE A 73 -0.10 17.73 -14.58
C PHE A 73 0.09 18.83 -13.53
N THR A 74 0.43 18.44 -12.32
CA THR A 74 0.62 19.35 -11.20
C THR A 74 2.10 19.57 -10.90
N ALA A 75 2.48 20.78 -10.47
CA ALA A 75 3.85 21.08 -10.05
C ALA A 75 4.28 20.13 -8.90
N GLY A 76 5.47 19.53 -9.02
CA GLY A 76 5.99 18.52 -8.10
C GLY A 76 5.52 17.09 -8.37
N GLU A 77 4.58 16.86 -9.29
CA GLU A 77 4.14 15.52 -9.69
C GLU A 77 5.22 14.82 -10.53
N VAL A 78 5.50 13.54 -10.24
CA VAL A 78 6.43 12.72 -11.04
C VAL A 78 5.73 12.20 -12.28
N ILE A 79 6.16 12.67 -13.44
CA ILE A 79 5.65 12.27 -14.74
C ILE A 79 6.61 11.25 -15.37
N THR A 80 6.04 10.17 -15.88
CA THR A 80 6.75 9.17 -16.69
C THR A 80 6.66 9.55 -18.15
N PHE A 81 7.81 9.72 -18.79
CA PHE A 81 7.96 9.98 -20.21
C PHE A 81 8.46 8.72 -20.90
N ARG A 82 7.75 8.25 -21.92
CA ARG A 82 8.12 7.05 -22.67
C ARG A 82 8.09 7.30 -24.17
N ALA A 83 9.17 6.95 -24.86
CA ALA A 83 9.26 7.00 -26.32
C ALA A 83 8.66 5.72 -26.92
N ASP A 84 7.55 5.84 -27.66
CA ASP A 84 7.00 4.78 -28.50
C ASP A 84 7.58 4.90 -29.91
N LEU A 85 8.71 4.22 -30.14
CA LEU A 85 9.45 4.24 -31.40
C LEU A 85 8.95 3.12 -32.33
N LYS A 86 8.26 3.46 -33.42
CA LYS A 86 7.84 2.50 -34.45
C LYS A 86 9.02 2.19 -35.39
N GLY A 87 9.99 1.40 -34.93
CA GLY A 87 11.18 1.10 -35.75
C GLY A 87 12.31 0.30 -35.10
N GLY A 88 12.09 -0.34 -33.96
CA GLY A 88 12.99 -1.36 -33.39
C GLY A 88 14.35 -0.89 -32.82
N GLY A 89 14.74 0.38 -33.02
CA GLY A 89 15.99 0.93 -32.51
C GLY A 89 15.80 1.80 -31.26
N VAL A 90 16.39 1.40 -30.14
CA VAL A 90 16.29 2.05 -28.82
C VAL A 90 17.51 2.92 -28.47
N ALA A 91 18.61 2.78 -29.22
CA ALA A 91 19.85 3.49 -28.94
C ALA A 91 19.80 4.99 -29.32
N GLY A 92 20.47 5.82 -28.52
CA GLY A 92 20.69 7.25 -28.81
C GLY A 92 19.50 8.17 -28.52
N VAL A 93 18.61 7.78 -27.61
CA VAL A 93 17.44 8.57 -27.21
C VAL A 93 17.78 9.47 -26.02
N ASN A 94 17.50 10.76 -26.14
CA ASN A 94 17.74 11.76 -25.10
C ASN A 94 16.55 12.72 -24.98
N TRP A 95 16.19 13.12 -23.76
CA TRP A 95 15.04 13.98 -23.48
C TRP A 95 15.50 15.35 -23.00
N ASP A 96 14.92 16.41 -23.55
CA ASP A 96 14.97 17.78 -23.03
C ASP A 96 13.57 18.14 -22.52
N PHE A 97 13.47 18.62 -21.28
CA PHE A 97 12.21 18.94 -20.63
C PHE A 97 11.78 20.40 -20.80
N GLY A 98 12.64 21.28 -21.30
CA GLY A 98 12.33 22.69 -21.54
C GLY A 98 12.18 23.54 -20.27
N ASP A 99 12.58 23.04 -19.11
CA ASP A 99 12.50 23.72 -17.81
C ASP A 99 13.88 24.07 -17.23
N SER A 100 14.92 24.08 -18.07
CA SER A 100 16.34 24.28 -17.73
C SER A 100 17.00 23.15 -16.94
N THR A 101 16.31 22.02 -16.73
CA THR A 101 16.94 20.83 -16.13
C THR A 101 17.81 20.08 -17.13
N ALA A 102 18.72 19.25 -16.60
CA ALA A 102 19.61 18.46 -17.43
C ALA A 102 18.84 17.42 -18.26
N SER A 103 19.28 17.20 -19.49
CA SER A 103 18.68 16.18 -20.34
C SER A 103 18.84 14.77 -19.76
N ALA A 104 17.86 13.91 -20.03
CA ALA A 104 17.85 12.54 -19.55
C ALA A 104 17.96 11.53 -20.71
N PRO A 105 18.91 10.58 -20.69
CA PRO A 105 18.97 9.53 -21.71
C PRO A 105 18.05 8.36 -21.37
N GLY A 106 17.50 7.71 -22.40
CA GLY A 106 16.74 6.45 -22.27
C GLY A 106 15.35 6.47 -22.90
N VAL A 107 14.74 5.28 -23.07
CA VAL A 107 13.39 5.14 -23.67
C VAL A 107 12.30 5.57 -22.71
N GLN A 108 12.51 5.34 -21.41
CA GLN A 108 11.60 5.71 -20.36
C GLN A 108 12.36 6.47 -19.28
N VAL A 109 11.91 7.67 -18.97
CA VAL A 109 12.51 8.56 -17.97
C VAL A 109 11.44 9.15 -17.06
N TYR A 110 11.84 9.62 -15.90
CA TYR A 110 10.96 10.23 -14.90
C TYR A 110 11.41 11.67 -14.69
N HIS A 111 10.46 12.60 -14.71
CA HIS A 111 10.73 14.02 -14.48
C HIS A 111 9.59 14.70 -13.72
N ALA A 112 9.92 15.70 -12.93
CA ALA A 112 8.95 16.50 -12.18
C ALA A 112 9.25 17.99 -12.35
N PHE A 113 8.26 18.74 -12.79
CA PHE A 113 8.38 20.19 -12.97
C PHE A 113 8.12 20.91 -11.65
N SER A 114 9.06 21.76 -11.24
CA SER A 114 8.99 22.48 -9.96
C SER A 114 8.04 23.68 -9.97
N LYS A 115 7.79 24.27 -11.13
CA LYS A 115 6.95 25.46 -11.29
C LYS A 115 5.79 25.16 -12.22
N ALA A 116 4.67 25.84 -12.01
CA ALA A 116 3.58 25.87 -12.97
C ALA A 116 4.03 26.63 -14.23
N GLY A 117 3.64 26.11 -15.39
CA GLY A 117 4.05 26.62 -16.68
C GLY A 117 3.70 25.66 -17.81
N ILE A 118 3.90 26.13 -19.04
CA ILE A 118 3.81 25.28 -20.24
C ILE A 118 5.24 24.96 -20.66
N TYR A 119 5.53 23.66 -20.75
CA TYR A 119 6.85 23.14 -21.07
C TYR A 119 6.78 22.38 -22.39
N THR A 120 7.75 22.62 -23.27
CA THR A 120 7.90 21.87 -24.52
C THR A 120 8.96 20.81 -24.31
N VAL A 121 8.53 19.56 -24.16
CA VAL A 121 9.42 18.41 -24.01
C VAL A 121 9.85 17.93 -25.39
N ILE A 122 11.15 17.78 -25.59
CA ILE A 122 11.78 17.38 -26.85
C ILE A 122 12.46 16.03 -26.67
N LEU A 123 12.11 15.08 -27.54
CA LEU A 123 12.78 13.80 -27.68
C LEU A 123 13.78 13.89 -28.83
N HIS A 124 15.06 13.75 -28.53
CA HIS A 124 16.16 13.72 -29.50
C HIS A 124 16.56 12.29 -29.82
N ARG A 125 16.68 11.96 -31.12
CA ARG A 125 17.28 10.72 -31.60
C ARG A 125 17.98 10.95 -32.94
N GLY A 126 19.32 10.89 -32.96
CA GLY A 126 20.09 11.21 -34.16
C GLY A 126 19.86 12.67 -34.56
N LYS A 127 19.43 12.92 -35.81
CA LYS A 127 19.03 14.25 -36.30
C LYS A 127 17.52 14.54 -36.19
N CYS A 128 16.76 13.65 -35.53
CA CYS A 128 15.31 13.75 -35.42
C CYS A 128 14.89 14.25 -34.04
N ASP A 129 13.92 15.18 -34.02
CA ASP A 129 13.33 15.75 -32.82
C ASP A 129 11.81 15.58 -32.83
N TRP A 130 11.23 15.07 -31.75
CA TRP A 130 9.78 15.06 -31.53
C TRP A 130 9.43 15.94 -30.35
N ARG A 131 8.37 16.74 -30.47
CA ARG A 131 7.96 17.73 -29.46
C ARG A 131 6.61 17.37 -28.86
N GLN A 132 6.47 17.54 -27.55
CA GLN A 132 5.22 17.38 -26.82
C GLN A 132 5.06 18.50 -25.81
N GLU A 133 3.92 19.19 -25.85
CA GLU A 133 3.58 20.20 -24.84
C GLU A 133 3.05 19.52 -23.57
N VAL A 134 3.53 20.01 -22.43
CA VAL A 134 3.13 19.59 -21.08
C VAL A 134 2.73 20.82 -20.29
N ILE A 135 1.50 20.83 -19.80
CA ILE A 135 0.93 21.92 -19.01
C ILE A 135 1.03 21.54 -17.54
N VAL A 136 1.76 22.34 -16.77
CA VAL A 136 1.93 22.16 -15.34
C VAL A 136 1.15 23.24 -14.62
N ILE A 137 0.17 22.85 -13.83
CA ILE A 137 -0.60 23.76 -12.98
C ILE A 137 -0.06 23.76 -11.55
N ASN A 138 -0.32 24.84 -10.82
CA ASN A 138 0.05 24.87 -9.40
C ASN A 138 -0.65 23.72 -8.67
N ALA A 139 0.08 23.10 -7.74
CA ALA A 139 -0.56 22.25 -6.76
C ALA A 139 -1.66 23.07 -6.07
N ALA A 140 -2.87 22.49 -5.99
CA ALA A 140 -3.86 23.02 -5.08
C ALA A 140 -3.17 23.13 -3.71
N PRO A 141 -3.34 24.23 -2.96
CA PRO A 141 -2.74 24.37 -1.66
C PRO A 141 -3.13 23.11 -0.87
N GLU A 142 -2.11 22.31 -0.55
CA GLU A 142 -2.32 21.12 0.25
C GLU A 142 -2.94 21.63 1.54
N ARG A 143 -4.19 21.23 1.77
CA ARG A 143 -4.92 21.58 2.98
C ARG A 143 -3.97 21.17 4.09
N ALA A 144 -3.50 22.15 4.89
CA ALA A 144 -2.46 21.92 5.88
C ALA A 144 -2.74 20.59 6.58
N PRO A 145 -1.74 19.68 6.72
CA PRO A 145 -1.96 18.41 7.39
C PRO A 145 -2.66 18.73 8.70
N ASP A 146 -3.85 18.15 8.89
CA ASP A 146 -4.64 18.39 10.09
C ASP A 146 -3.74 18.01 11.27
N THR A 147 -3.24 19.01 11.99
CA THR A 147 -2.33 18.82 13.13
C THR A 147 -3.08 18.30 14.35
N ARG A 148 -4.39 18.01 14.21
CA ARG A 148 -5.10 17.09 15.09
C ARG A 148 -4.54 15.70 14.81
N GLY A 149 -3.51 15.32 15.58
CA GLY A 149 -2.94 13.98 15.54
C GLY A 149 -4.04 12.92 15.49
N ASP A 150 -3.83 11.85 14.71
CA ASP A 150 -4.83 10.84 14.39
C ASP A 150 -5.77 10.55 15.58
N ILE A 151 -7.00 11.07 15.50
CA ILE A 151 -8.00 10.89 16.54
C ILE A 151 -8.59 9.50 16.33
N TYR A 152 -8.39 8.61 17.31
CA TYR A 152 -9.01 7.29 17.34
C TYR A 152 -10.17 7.30 18.33
N PRO A 153 -11.43 7.48 17.86
CA PRO A 153 -12.57 7.52 18.76
C PRO A 153 -12.81 6.18 19.45
N VAL A 154 -13.27 6.20 20.71
CA VAL A 154 -13.60 4.99 21.48
C VAL A 154 -15.04 5.09 21.99
N ILE A 155 -15.84 4.06 21.76
CA ILE A 155 -17.20 3.97 22.32
C ILE A 155 -17.12 3.28 23.68
N GLU A 156 -17.37 4.03 24.74
CA GLU A 156 -17.49 3.54 26.10
C GLU A 156 -18.96 3.19 26.41
N GLY A 157 -19.18 2.08 27.11
CA GLY A 157 -20.53 1.61 27.45
C GLY A 157 -20.62 0.08 27.52
N PRO A 158 -21.76 -0.45 27.98
CA PRO A 158 -21.97 -1.89 28.14
C PRO A 158 -22.00 -2.62 26.79
N GLU A 159 -21.44 -3.84 26.76
CA GLU A 159 -21.53 -4.74 25.60
C GLU A 159 -22.77 -5.64 25.65
N GLU A 160 -23.25 -5.93 26.85
CA GLU A 160 -24.44 -6.75 27.09
C GLU A 160 -25.51 -5.91 27.79
N VAL A 161 -26.74 -5.93 27.24
CA VAL A 161 -27.85 -5.10 27.74
C VAL A 161 -29.15 -5.90 27.73
N PHE A 162 -30.13 -5.47 28.53
CA PHE A 162 -31.44 -6.11 28.62
C PHE A 162 -32.55 -5.23 28.04
N ILE A 163 -33.56 -5.83 27.43
CA ILE A 163 -34.74 -5.12 26.90
C ILE A 163 -35.38 -4.23 27.97
N GLY A 164 -35.82 -3.04 27.55
CA GLY A 164 -36.56 -2.09 28.39
C GLY A 164 -35.69 -1.35 29.42
N ARG A 165 -34.41 -1.69 29.56
CA ARG A 165 -33.48 -0.93 30.41
C ARG A 165 -32.75 0.13 29.59
N PRO A 166 -32.78 1.40 30.04
CA PRO A 166 -31.99 2.43 29.38
C PRO A 166 -30.50 2.22 29.63
N VAL A 167 -29.69 2.35 28.58
CA VAL A 167 -28.24 2.28 28.62
C VAL A 167 -27.63 3.51 27.98
N THR A 168 -26.47 3.94 28.49
CA THR A 168 -25.77 5.13 28.01
C THR A 168 -24.43 4.71 27.42
N PHE A 169 -24.10 5.27 26.26
CA PHE A 169 -22.80 5.18 25.61
C PHE A 169 -22.14 6.55 25.62
N THR A 170 -20.83 6.61 25.86
CA THR A 170 -20.06 7.85 25.99
C THR A 170 -18.83 7.82 25.11
N ASN A 171 -18.32 9.00 24.75
CA ASN A 171 -17.04 9.17 24.09
C ASN A 171 -16.26 10.30 24.76
N HIS A 172 -15.07 9.99 25.25
CA HIS A 172 -14.16 10.95 25.87
C HIS A 172 -12.85 11.09 25.09
N THR A 173 -12.88 10.87 23.78
CA THR A 173 -11.67 10.92 22.96
C THR A 173 -11.09 12.34 22.93
N PRO A 174 -9.81 12.53 23.31
CA PRO A 174 -9.17 13.84 23.26
C PRO A 174 -9.21 14.44 21.84
N GLY A 175 -9.56 15.71 21.73
CA GLY A 175 -9.68 16.40 20.43
C GLY A 175 -11.00 16.20 19.69
N ALA A 176 -11.95 15.45 20.26
CA ALA A 176 -13.33 15.37 19.75
C ALA A 176 -14.08 16.70 19.99
N THR A 177 -14.64 17.26 18.93
CA THR A 177 -15.41 18.52 18.92
C THR A 177 -16.85 18.33 18.44
N SER A 178 -17.12 17.29 17.64
CA SER A 178 -18.47 16.88 17.25
C SER A 178 -18.60 15.37 17.26
N TRP A 179 -19.81 14.88 17.49
CA TRP A 179 -20.15 13.45 17.56
C TRP A 179 -21.41 13.17 16.76
N SER A 180 -21.40 12.05 16.06
CA SER A 180 -22.54 11.51 15.33
C SER A 180 -22.67 10.02 15.65
N TRP A 181 -23.71 9.68 16.40
CA TRP A 181 -24.02 8.33 16.85
C TRP A 181 -25.15 7.77 16.01
N GLN A 182 -25.02 6.53 15.52
CA GLN A 182 -26.08 5.89 14.76
C GLN A 182 -26.04 4.37 14.90
N LEU A 183 -27.20 3.74 15.13
CA LEU A 183 -27.34 2.29 15.02
C LEU A 183 -27.30 1.88 13.54
N LEU A 184 -26.53 0.84 13.18
CA LEU A 184 -26.46 0.36 11.81
C LEU A 184 -27.66 -0.55 11.48
N GLN A 185 -28.85 0.06 11.39
CA GLN A 185 -30.10 -0.57 11.01
C GLN A 185 -30.92 0.36 10.10
N PRO A 186 -31.87 -0.16 9.31
CA PRO A 186 -32.75 0.67 8.50
C PRO A 186 -33.48 1.70 9.37
N ASN A 187 -33.55 2.95 8.88
CA ASN A 187 -34.23 4.08 9.54
C ASN A 187 -33.72 4.42 10.95
N ALA A 188 -32.46 4.15 11.26
CA ALA A 188 -31.87 4.55 12.53
C ALA A 188 -31.68 6.07 12.63
N GLU A 189 -32.14 6.64 13.74
CA GLU A 189 -31.91 8.04 14.10
C GLU A 189 -30.43 8.30 14.37
N VAL A 190 -30.00 9.51 14.01
CA VAL A 190 -28.65 10.02 14.30
C VAL A 190 -28.72 10.92 15.52
N HIS A 191 -27.89 10.65 16.51
CA HIS A 191 -27.79 11.46 17.72
C HIS A 191 -26.45 12.21 17.75
N SER A 192 -26.42 13.34 18.44
CA SER A 192 -25.23 14.17 18.63
C SER A 192 -24.93 14.37 20.11
N GLY A 193 -23.73 14.86 20.41
CA GLY A 193 -23.23 15.04 21.77
C GLY A 193 -22.25 13.94 22.21
N ASN A 194 -21.50 14.17 23.27
CA ASN A 194 -20.47 13.23 23.75
C ASN A 194 -21.04 11.95 24.41
N SER A 195 -22.36 11.86 24.55
CA SER A 195 -23.05 10.71 25.10
C SER A 195 -24.42 10.52 24.46
N VAL A 196 -24.87 9.27 24.36
CA VAL A 196 -26.19 8.90 23.82
C VAL A 196 -26.83 7.82 24.68
N LYS A 197 -28.14 7.91 24.86
CA LYS A 197 -28.92 6.97 25.67
C LYS A 197 -29.88 6.19 24.78
N TYR A 198 -29.82 4.85 24.85
CA TYR A 198 -30.69 3.95 24.10
C TYR A 198 -31.51 3.05 25.03
N THR A 199 -32.72 2.70 24.58
CA THR A 199 -33.56 1.66 25.19
C THR A 199 -33.95 0.69 24.09
N PHE A 200 -33.52 -0.57 24.19
CA PHE A 200 -33.79 -1.57 23.17
C PHE A 200 -35.12 -2.28 23.45
N GLY A 201 -35.96 -2.41 22.41
CA GLY A 201 -37.29 -3.03 22.48
C GLY A 201 -37.35 -4.50 22.06
N SER A 202 -36.28 -5.03 21.47
CA SER A 202 -36.21 -6.40 20.97
C SER A 202 -34.81 -7.01 21.17
N PRO A 203 -34.71 -8.33 21.37
CA PRO A 203 -33.43 -8.98 21.60
C PRO A 203 -32.59 -9.05 20.30
N GLY A 204 -31.34 -9.48 20.45
CA GLY A 204 -30.38 -9.73 19.38
C GLY A 204 -29.24 -8.73 19.31
N GLU A 205 -28.39 -8.92 18.30
CA GLU A 205 -27.20 -8.09 18.09
C GLU A 205 -27.56 -6.73 17.51
N ARG A 206 -26.93 -5.67 18.03
CA ARG A 206 -26.99 -4.31 17.51
C ARG A 206 -25.58 -3.79 17.30
N ILE A 207 -25.38 -2.99 16.25
CA ILE A 207 -24.09 -2.36 15.97
C ILE A 207 -24.29 -0.85 16.10
N LEU A 208 -23.58 -0.24 17.05
CA LEU A 208 -23.54 1.20 17.24
C LEU A 208 -22.31 1.75 16.52
N SER A 209 -22.51 2.76 15.68
CA SER A 209 -21.43 3.51 15.02
C SER A 209 -21.26 4.89 15.66
N LEU A 210 -20.02 5.36 15.66
CA LEU A 210 -19.64 6.71 16.08
C LEU A 210 -18.70 7.33 15.04
N ILE A 211 -19.04 8.53 14.60
CA ILE A 211 -18.17 9.42 13.82
C ILE A 211 -17.87 10.65 14.67
N VAL A 212 -16.59 10.99 14.79
CA VAL A 212 -16.12 12.18 15.50
C VAL A 212 -15.58 13.19 14.49
N ASN A 213 -15.81 14.49 14.74
CA ASN A 213 -15.32 15.60 13.91
C ASN A 213 -15.75 15.56 12.43
N GLY A 214 -16.79 14.78 12.10
CA GLY A 214 -17.25 14.59 10.72
C GLY A 214 -16.33 13.73 9.85
N ASP A 215 -15.31 13.09 10.42
CA ASP A 215 -14.38 12.25 9.68
C ASP A 215 -14.90 10.80 9.59
N SER A 216 -15.56 10.49 8.47
CA SER A 216 -16.08 9.14 8.22
C SER A 216 -14.98 8.08 8.04
N SER A 217 -13.73 8.47 7.74
CA SER A 217 -12.61 7.54 7.60
C SER A 217 -12.16 6.94 8.94
N LYS A 218 -12.48 7.61 10.05
CA LYS A 218 -12.18 7.20 11.42
C LYS A 218 -13.43 6.69 12.15
N MET A 219 -14.47 6.29 11.42
CA MET A 219 -15.68 5.71 12.00
C MET A 219 -15.35 4.45 12.81
N VAL A 220 -15.83 4.40 14.05
CA VAL A 220 -15.70 3.24 14.92
C VAL A 220 -17.05 2.60 15.20
N THR A 221 -17.04 1.31 15.49
CA THR A 221 -18.26 0.54 15.77
C THR A 221 -18.11 -0.27 17.05
N LYS A 222 -19.22 -0.45 17.77
CA LYS A 222 -19.33 -1.32 18.93
C LYS A 222 -20.49 -2.29 18.74
N ARG A 223 -20.26 -3.57 19.03
CA ARG A 223 -21.30 -4.61 19.04
C ARG A 223 -21.96 -4.64 20.41
N ILE A 224 -23.29 -4.75 20.41
CA ILE A 224 -24.12 -4.76 21.60
C ILE A 224 -25.04 -5.97 21.52
N SER A 225 -24.92 -6.89 22.47
CA SER A 225 -25.78 -8.07 22.59
C SER A 225 -26.97 -7.72 23.48
N VAL A 226 -28.18 -7.68 22.90
CA VAL A 226 -29.42 -7.40 23.63
C VAL A 226 -30.10 -8.70 24.03
N PHE A 227 -30.23 -8.94 25.33
CA PHE A 227 -30.92 -10.09 25.90
C PHE A 227 -32.36 -9.75 26.31
N ASP A 228 -33.23 -10.76 26.32
CA ASP A 228 -34.58 -10.63 26.87
C ASP A 228 -34.54 -10.21 28.34
N ALA A 229 -35.58 -9.51 28.78
CA ALA A 229 -35.70 -9.08 30.17
C ALA A 229 -35.50 -10.29 31.10
N ALA A 230 -34.57 -10.16 32.06
CA ALA A 230 -34.33 -11.21 33.04
C ALA A 230 -35.67 -11.64 33.65
N PRO A 231 -35.99 -12.95 33.70
CA PRO A 231 -37.24 -13.42 34.28
C PRO A 231 -37.31 -12.89 35.70
N GLN A 232 -38.37 -12.12 36.00
CA GLN A 232 -38.63 -11.73 37.36
C GLN A 232 -38.82 -13.03 38.14
N ARG A 233 -37.97 -13.28 39.15
CA ARG A 233 -38.26 -14.36 40.09
C ARG A 233 -39.66 -14.09 40.62
N PRO A 234 -40.57 -15.09 40.64
CA PRO A 234 -41.83 -14.92 41.34
C PRO A 234 -41.49 -14.44 42.75
N ARG A 235 -42.09 -13.32 43.14
CA ARG A 235 -42.01 -12.85 44.51
C ARG A 235 -42.76 -13.90 45.33
N ASN A 236 -42.03 -14.90 45.82
CA ASN A 236 -42.56 -15.80 46.83
C ASN A 236 -42.77 -14.93 48.07
N ASP A 237 -44.02 -14.52 48.31
CA ASP A 237 -44.43 -13.86 49.55
C ASP A 237 -44.41 -14.85 50.73
N HIS A 238 -44.05 -16.12 50.50
CA HIS A 238 -43.75 -17.10 51.51
C HIS A 238 -42.24 -17.29 51.65
N PHE A 239 -41.67 -16.59 52.63
CA PHE A 239 -40.36 -16.90 53.18
C PHE A 239 -40.59 -17.94 54.28
N ASP A 240 -40.44 -19.23 53.95
CA ASP A 240 -40.20 -20.23 54.98
C ASP A 240 -38.77 -20.01 55.48
N PRO A 241 -38.57 -19.58 56.75
CA PRO A 241 -37.23 -19.43 57.28
C PRO A 241 -36.59 -20.81 57.30
N ILE A 242 -35.54 -20.98 56.50
CA ILE A 242 -34.62 -22.10 56.70
C ILE A 242 -34.12 -21.95 58.14
N PRO A 243 -34.24 -22.99 59.00
CA PRO A 243 -33.72 -22.91 60.36
C PRO A 243 -32.23 -22.54 60.27
N PHE A 244 -31.86 -21.44 60.91
CA PHE A 244 -30.46 -21.09 61.06
C PHE A 244 -29.74 -22.29 61.69
N PRO A 245 -28.60 -22.75 61.12
CA PRO A 245 -27.71 -23.63 61.86
C PRO A 245 -27.38 -22.93 63.18
N GLU A 246 -27.59 -23.61 64.32
CA GLU A 246 -27.29 -23.04 65.64
C GLU A 246 -25.86 -22.47 65.65
N ASP A 247 -25.73 -21.23 66.13
CA ASP A 247 -24.45 -20.55 66.24
C ASP A 247 -23.44 -21.41 67.02
N PRO A 248 -22.21 -21.63 66.51
CA PRO A 248 -21.15 -22.18 67.32
C PRO A 248 -20.89 -21.24 68.50
N LYS A 249 -20.81 -21.80 69.71
CA LYS A 249 -20.45 -21.08 70.95
C LYS A 249 -19.28 -20.10 70.72
N PRO A 250 -19.31 -18.91 71.35
CA PRO A 250 -18.31 -17.87 71.11
C PRO A 250 -16.92 -18.37 71.50
N VAL A 251 -16.00 -18.36 70.52
CA VAL A 251 -14.56 -18.50 70.73
C VAL A 251 -13.98 -17.11 70.97
N ASP A 252 -13.07 -17.05 71.94
CA ASP A 252 -12.31 -15.92 72.50
C ASP A 252 -12.06 -14.68 71.58
N PRO A 253 -12.07 -13.44 72.11
CA PRO A 253 -11.97 -12.19 71.33
C PRO A 253 -10.59 -11.88 70.70
N ASN A 254 -9.63 -12.81 70.70
CA ASN A 254 -8.26 -12.58 70.22
C ASN A 254 -7.95 -13.33 68.92
N ALA A 255 -8.91 -13.36 68.00
CA ALA A 255 -8.75 -13.97 66.68
C ALA A 255 -7.85 -13.09 65.77
N GLY A 256 -6.55 -13.37 65.80
CA GLY A 256 -5.68 -13.11 64.67
C GLY A 256 -6.24 -13.82 63.44
N ALA A 257 -6.41 -13.07 62.35
CA ALA A 257 -6.95 -13.57 61.10
C ALA A 257 -6.16 -14.80 60.61
N ALA A 258 -6.87 -15.92 60.42
CA ALA A 258 -6.40 -17.12 59.74
C ALA A 258 -7.34 -17.42 58.56
N PRO A 259 -6.83 -17.99 57.46
CA PRO A 259 -7.06 -17.45 56.13
C PRO A 259 -8.32 -17.98 55.45
N VAL A 260 -8.93 -17.13 54.63
CA VAL A 260 -9.85 -17.54 53.55
C VAL A 260 -9.11 -18.53 52.64
N PRO A 261 -9.73 -19.64 52.17
CA PRO A 261 -9.08 -20.56 51.25
C PRO A 261 -8.73 -19.79 49.96
N ASP A 262 -7.44 -19.57 49.72
CA ASP A 262 -6.95 -18.95 48.49
C ASP A 262 -7.42 -19.80 47.29
N LYS A 263 -8.34 -19.26 46.48
CA LYS A 263 -8.44 -19.67 45.08
C LYS A 263 -7.03 -19.52 44.49
N PRO A 264 -6.45 -20.54 43.83
CA PRO A 264 -5.08 -20.46 43.36
C PRO A 264 -4.92 -19.22 42.48
N LYS A 265 -4.24 -18.20 43.02
CA LYS A 265 -3.89 -16.99 42.31
C LYS A 265 -2.87 -17.39 41.25
N THR A 266 -3.35 -17.64 40.04
CA THR A 266 -2.48 -17.74 38.88
C THR A 266 -1.71 -16.41 38.78
N PRO A 267 -0.37 -16.44 38.77
CA PRO A 267 0.40 -15.22 38.66
C PRO A 267 0.06 -14.53 37.33
N SER A 268 -0.42 -13.29 37.41
CA SER A 268 -0.79 -12.51 36.23
C SER A 268 0.47 -12.12 35.45
N VAL A 269 0.72 -12.76 34.31
CA VAL A 269 1.85 -12.47 33.43
C VAL A 269 1.39 -11.72 32.18
N SER A 270 2.12 -10.68 31.78
CA SER A 270 1.88 -9.96 30.51
C SER A 270 2.53 -10.68 29.32
N ASP A 271 2.09 -10.36 28.10
CA ASP A 271 2.65 -10.96 26.87
C ASP A 271 4.16 -10.66 26.72
N ASP A 272 4.59 -9.43 27.03
CA ASP A 272 5.99 -9.02 26.96
C ASP A 272 6.86 -9.70 28.03
N GLU A 273 6.33 -9.86 29.23
CA GLU A 273 7.01 -10.56 30.32
C GLU A 273 7.14 -12.06 30.00
N PHE A 274 6.10 -12.67 29.43
CA PHE A 274 6.16 -14.07 28.98
C PHE A 274 7.13 -14.26 27.82
N LYS A 275 7.21 -13.30 26.89
CA LYS A 275 8.24 -13.25 25.84
C LYS A 275 9.64 -13.18 26.43
N PHE A 276 9.83 -12.36 27.48
CA PHE A 276 11.10 -12.30 28.18
C PHE A 276 11.46 -13.65 28.82
N PHE A 277 10.51 -14.32 29.49
CA PHE A 277 10.75 -15.66 30.05
C PHE A 277 11.08 -16.70 28.96
N LEU A 278 10.42 -16.67 27.81
CA LEU A 278 10.77 -17.57 26.69
C LEU A 278 12.17 -17.29 26.13
N THR A 279 12.61 -16.03 26.14
CA THR A 279 13.99 -15.66 25.78
C THR A 279 14.99 -16.27 26.77
N GLN A 280 14.66 -16.31 28.07
CA GLN A 280 15.48 -16.99 29.07
C GLN A 280 15.54 -18.52 28.85
N VAL A 281 14.52 -19.14 28.27
CA VAL A 281 14.59 -20.55 27.85
C VAL A 281 15.59 -20.73 26.70
N VAL A 282 15.61 -19.81 25.72
CA VAL A 282 16.61 -19.79 24.64
C VAL A 282 18.03 -19.73 25.21
N ASP A 283 18.24 -18.91 26.25
CA ASP A 283 19.53 -18.73 26.91
C ASP A 283 19.88 -19.83 27.95
N LYS A 284 19.07 -20.89 28.05
CA LYS A 284 19.18 -22.00 29.02
C LYS A 284 19.04 -21.58 30.50
N GLN A 285 18.57 -20.37 30.78
CA GLN A 285 18.36 -19.86 32.14
C GLN A 285 17.06 -20.38 32.75
N LYS A 286 16.05 -20.71 31.92
CA LYS A 286 14.78 -21.30 32.34
C LYS A 286 14.48 -22.60 31.58
N SER A 287 13.53 -23.35 32.11
CA SER A 287 13.04 -24.64 31.63
C SER A 287 11.51 -24.62 31.49
N ALA A 288 10.94 -25.60 30.77
CA ALA A 288 9.49 -25.64 30.54
C ALA A 288 8.67 -25.73 31.84
N SER A 289 9.19 -26.41 32.87
CA SER A 289 8.52 -26.55 34.17
C SER A 289 8.41 -25.24 34.95
N ASP A 290 9.23 -24.23 34.64
CA ASP A 290 9.14 -22.91 35.28
C ASP A 290 7.86 -22.15 34.87
N PHE A 291 7.15 -22.66 33.86
CA PHE A 291 5.91 -22.08 33.34
C PHE A 291 4.65 -22.78 33.84
N SER A 292 4.77 -23.87 34.59
CA SER A 292 3.63 -24.63 35.15
C SER A 292 2.61 -23.75 35.91
N PRO A 293 3.04 -22.77 36.73
CA PRO A 293 2.10 -21.89 37.43
C PRO A 293 1.23 -21.03 36.50
N TYR A 294 1.73 -20.66 35.32
CA TYR A 294 1.00 -19.83 34.34
C TYR A 294 0.11 -20.67 33.42
N LEU A 295 0.49 -21.94 33.23
CA LEU A 295 -0.20 -22.92 32.39
C LEU A 295 -1.18 -23.79 33.18
N CYS A 296 -1.29 -23.59 34.49
CA CYS A 296 -2.09 -24.42 35.39
C CYS A 296 -1.73 -25.91 35.24
N ASP A 297 -0.42 -26.17 35.29
CA ASP A 297 0.22 -27.48 35.10
C ASP A 297 -0.01 -28.15 33.74
N ASN A 298 -0.59 -27.43 32.77
CA ASN A 298 -0.80 -27.92 31.40
C ASN A 298 0.43 -27.70 30.51
N MET A 299 1.43 -28.59 30.63
CA MET A 299 2.64 -28.58 29.78
C MET A 299 2.38 -28.88 28.30
N ASN A 300 1.17 -29.37 27.98
CA ASN A 300 0.73 -29.67 26.61
C ASN A 300 -0.10 -28.53 26.00
N ALA A 301 -0.07 -27.34 26.60
CA ALA A 301 -0.72 -26.17 26.02
C ALA A 301 -0.25 -25.93 24.58
N ARG A 302 -1.18 -25.48 23.74
CA ARG A 302 -0.97 -25.35 22.30
C ARG A 302 -0.12 -24.12 22.02
N VAL A 303 0.94 -24.31 21.23
CA VAL A 303 1.79 -23.23 20.72
C VAL A 303 1.59 -23.09 19.22
N LEU A 304 1.09 -21.96 18.76
CA LEU A 304 0.96 -21.64 17.33
C LEU A 304 2.19 -20.83 16.87
N LEU A 305 2.85 -21.31 15.83
CA LEU A 305 4.14 -20.83 15.36
C LEU A 305 3.99 -20.20 13.98
N ASN A 306 4.33 -18.92 13.86
CA ASN A 306 4.25 -18.15 12.61
C ASN A 306 2.91 -18.36 11.86
N ASP A 307 1.82 -18.45 12.63
CA ASP A 307 0.43 -18.60 12.19
C ASP A 307 0.12 -19.85 11.34
N LYS A 308 1.02 -20.86 11.29
CA LYS A 308 0.83 -22.07 10.47
C LYS A 308 1.11 -23.37 11.20
N ASP A 309 2.24 -23.46 11.90
CA ASP A 309 2.66 -24.71 12.54
C ASP A 309 2.17 -24.74 13.98
N THR A 310 1.75 -25.90 14.47
CA THR A 310 1.35 -26.07 15.87
C THR A 310 2.29 -27.00 16.60
N ASP A 311 2.61 -26.67 17.83
CA ASP A 311 3.45 -27.47 18.71
C ASP A 311 2.85 -27.53 20.13
N THR A 312 3.38 -28.41 20.97
CA THR A 312 3.09 -28.41 22.41
C THR A 312 4.10 -27.52 23.14
N PHE A 313 3.71 -26.93 24.26
CA PHE A 313 4.58 -26.02 25.01
C PHE A 313 5.88 -26.68 25.46
N ALA A 314 5.82 -27.90 26.01
CA ALA A 314 6.99 -28.66 26.41
C ALA A 314 7.95 -28.94 25.24
N HIS A 315 7.40 -29.40 24.09
CA HIS A 315 8.21 -29.69 22.92
C HIS A 315 8.80 -28.41 22.31
N PHE A 316 8.02 -27.33 22.22
CA PHE A 316 8.51 -26.03 21.78
C PHE A 316 9.67 -25.53 22.64
N CYS A 317 9.54 -25.56 23.97
CA CYS A 317 10.61 -25.17 24.89
C CYS A 317 11.88 -25.99 24.70
N SER A 318 11.75 -27.31 24.48
CA SER A 318 12.90 -28.18 24.20
C SER A 318 13.61 -27.81 22.89
N ARG A 319 12.86 -27.39 21.86
CA ARG A 319 13.40 -27.03 20.55
C ARG A 319 14.13 -25.69 20.54
N ILE A 320 13.70 -24.73 21.36
CA ILE A 320 14.31 -23.39 21.41
C ILE A 320 15.47 -23.31 22.42
N ARG A 321 15.50 -24.20 23.41
CA ARG A 321 16.49 -24.16 24.50
C ARG A 321 17.92 -24.29 23.98
N GLY A 322 18.76 -23.30 24.29
CA GLY A 322 20.16 -23.26 23.89
C GLY A 322 20.41 -22.79 22.45
N LYS A 323 19.36 -22.45 21.68
CA LYS A 323 19.50 -21.93 20.32
C LYS A 323 19.67 -20.41 20.34
N LYS A 324 20.86 -19.92 20.70
CA LYS A 324 21.18 -18.47 20.80
C LYS A 324 20.85 -17.62 19.56
N ARG A 325 20.65 -18.25 18.39
CA ARG A 325 20.24 -17.59 17.13
C ARG A 325 18.72 -17.56 16.92
N PHE A 326 17.93 -18.12 17.84
CA PHE A 326 16.48 -18.13 17.79
C PHE A 326 15.94 -16.85 18.43
N LYS A 327 15.41 -15.94 17.61
CA LYS A 327 14.88 -14.66 18.06
C LYS A 327 13.36 -14.66 18.03
N ILE A 328 12.73 -14.51 19.20
CA ILE A 328 11.29 -14.36 19.34
C ILE A 328 10.91 -12.89 19.09
N GLU A 329 10.07 -12.65 18.09
CA GLU A 329 9.62 -11.31 17.71
C GLU A 329 8.38 -10.90 18.49
N LEU A 330 7.41 -11.81 18.63
CA LEU A 330 6.12 -11.55 19.25
C LEU A 330 5.63 -12.79 20.00
N VAL A 331 4.99 -12.55 21.13
CA VAL A 331 4.20 -13.54 21.88
C VAL A 331 2.84 -12.94 22.16
N ASN A 332 1.78 -13.75 22.02
CA ASN A 332 0.44 -13.37 22.42
C ASN A 332 -0.19 -14.55 23.18
N LEU A 333 -0.68 -14.28 24.40
CA LEU A 333 -1.24 -15.29 25.29
C LEU A 333 -2.77 -15.27 25.27
N ILE A 334 -3.37 -16.43 25.00
CA ILE A 334 -4.81 -16.63 25.14
C ILE A 334 -5.06 -17.33 26.47
N LYS A 335 -5.72 -16.62 27.39
CA LYS A 335 -6.04 -17.08 28.73
C LYS A 335 -7.51 -17.51 28.83
N ASP A 336 -7.82 -18.39 29.78
CA ASP A 336 -9.18 -18.76 30.10
C ASP A 336 -9.80 -17.90 31.22
N GLN A 337 -11.04 -18.23 31.61
CA GLN A 337 -11.79 -17.55 32.67
C GLN A 337 -11.10 -17.62 34.04
N ASN A 338 -10.16 -18.55 34.24
CA ASN A 338 -9.37 -18.73 35.46
C ASN A 338 -7.97 -18.10 35.37
N GLY A 339 -7.66 -17.41 34.26
CA GLY A 339 -6.37 -16.78 34.00
C GLY A 339 -5.28 -17.73 33.53
N CYS A 340 -5.57 -19.02 33.32
CA CYS A 340 -4.63 -20.02 32.83
C CYS A 340 -4.36 -19.82 31.34
N VAL A 341 -3.10 -19.87 30.92
CA VAL A 341 -2.73 -19.79 29.50
C VAL A 341 -3.12 -21.09 28.78
N LYS A 342 -4.00 -21.00 27.77
CA LYS A 342 -4.46 -22.15 26.96
C LYS A 342 -3.77 -22.26 25.60
N GLU A 343 -3.55 -21.13 24.95
CA GLU A 343 -2.88 -21.06 23.65
C GLU A 343 -1.85 -19.93 23.64
N ILE A 344 -0.66 -20.23 23.11
CA ILE A 344 0.46 -19.29 23.00
C ILE A 344 0.77 -19.09 21.53
N ARG A 345 0.66 -17.87 21.02
CA ARG A 345 1.03 -17.55 19.65
C ARG A 345 2.41 -16.94 19.63
N VAL A 346 3.35 -17.56 18.91
CA VAL A 346 4.73 -17.10 18.83
C VAL A 346 5.08 -16.81 17.38
N ARG A 347 5.60 -15.61 17.14
CA ARG A 347 6.28 -15.25 15.89
C ARG A 347 7.77 -15.13 16.12
N TYR A 348 8.56 -15.71 15.23
CA TYR A 348 10.02 -15.71 15.29
C TYR A 348 10.61 -15.56 13.89
N ASP A 349 11.83 -15.02 13.82
CA ASP A 349 12.51 -14.79 12.54
C ASP A 349 12.87 -16.12 11.85
N ARG A 350 12.25 -16.39 10.68
CA ARG A 350 12.49 -17.61 9.87
C ARG A 350 13.80 -17.57 9.09
N LYS A 351 14.46 -16.41 8.96
CA LYS A 351 15.68 -16.27 8.12
C LYS A 351 16.82 -17.20 8.53
N PHE A 352 16.76 -17.80 9.72
CA PHE A 352 17.81 -18.68 10.25
C PHE A 352 17.39 -20.12 10.55
N LEU A 353 16.16 -20.53 10.22
CA LEU A 353 15.63 -21.89 10.45
C LEU A 353 15.52 -22.72 9.16
N GLY A 354 16.27 -22.35 8.13
CA GLY A 354 16.66 -23.26 7.06
C GLY A 354 17.99 -23.89 7.43
N ILE A 355 17.93 -25.09 8.02
CA ILE A 355 18.80 -26.28 7.83
C ILE A 355 18.40 -27.25 8.96
N PHE A 356 18.02 -28.46 8.52
CA PHE A 356 17.52 -29.65 9.23
C PHE A 356 16.01 -29.76 9.41
#